data_AF-A0A6H1WV07-F1
#
_entry.id   AF-A0A6H1WV07-F1
#
_cell.length_a   1.000
_cell.length_b   1.000
_cell.length_c   1.000
_cell.angle_alpha   90.00
_cell.angle_beta   90.00
_cell.angle_gamma   90.00
#
_symmetry.space_group_name_H-M   'P 1'
#
loop_
_entity.id
_entity.type
_entity.pdbx_description
1 polymer ?
#
loop_
_entity_poly.entity_id
_entity_poly.type
_entity_poly.pdbx_seq_one_letter_code
_entity_poly.pdbx_strand_id
1 'polypeptide(L)'
;MKHSTVVFPHWKHQEVLKGNCGECHHSRTADWKQVPYKEGMKIQECKTCHNKNHPNKKLNSVKKAMHTNCKGCHKEMKKAGKKTGPTKCTGCHKK
;
A
#
# COMPACT_ATOMS: atom_id res chain seq x y z
N MET A 1 -3.69 20.93 0.92
CA MET A 1 -4.53 20.40 2.02
C MET A 1 -3.80 19.24 2.70
N LYS A 2 -3.58 19.34 4.02
CA LYS A 2 -3.01 18.26 4.84
C LYS A 2 -4.18 17.43 5.37
N HIS A 3 -4.27 16.17 4.97
CA HIS A 3 -5.26 15.25 5.52
C HIS A 3 -4.75 14.65 6.84
N SER A 4 -5.67 14.21 7.70
CA SER A 4 -5.36 13.47 8.93
C SER A 4 -4.62 12.17 8.63
N THR A 5 -3.93 11.64 9.63
CA THR A 5 -3.22 10.36 9.52
C THR A 5 -4.24 9.23 9.29
N VAL A 6 -3.91 8.29 8.41
CA VAL A 6 -4.73 7.09 8.18
C VAL A 6 -4.31 6.02 9.17
N VAL A 7 -5.25 5.56 10.00
CA VAL A 7 -5.05 4.38 10.83
C VAL A 7 -5.16 3.14 9.94
N PHE A 8 -4.14 2.28 9.99
CA PHE A 8 -4.10 1.06 9.20
C PHE A 8 -4.20 -0.18 10.12
N PRO A 9 -5.38 -0.83 10.20
CA PRO A 9 -5.54 -2.06 10.96
C PRO A 9 -4.91 -3.22 10.18
N HIS A 10 -3.65 -3.55 10.48
CA HIS A 10 -2.91 -4.65 9.84
C HIS A 10 -3.67 -5.98 9.94
N TRP A 11 -4.21 -6.29 11.12
CA TRP A 11 -4.95 -7.53 11.39
C TRP A 11 -6.13 -7.77 10.43
N LYS A 12 -6.90 -6.72 10.08
CA LYS A 12 -8.02 -6.83 9.13
C LYS A 12 -7.53 -7.23 7.74
N HIS A 13 -6.38 -6.73 7.32
CA HIS A 13 -5.83 -7.04 6.00
C HIS A 13 -5.23 -8.44 6.01
N GLN A 14 -4.60 -8.87 7.10
CA GLN A 14 -4.13 -10.25 7.25
C GLN A 14 -5.29 -11.25 7.18
N GLU A 15 -6.42 -10.96 7.84
CA GLU A 15 -7.61 -11.80 7.79
C GLU A 15 -8.19 -11.89 6.37
N VAL A 16 -8.43 -10.74 5.72
CA VAL A 16 -9.04 -10.69 4.38
C VAL A 16 -8.12 -11.27 3.30
N LEU A 17 -6.80 -11.08 3.43
CA LEU A 17 -5.80 -11.56 2.48
C LEU A 17 -5.25 -12.94 2.84
N LYS A 18 -5.82 -13.60 3.86
CA LYS A 18 -5.41 -14.94 4.33
C LYS A 18 -3.90 -15.05 4.61
N GLY A 19 -3.33 -14.01 5.23
CA GLY A 19 -1.92 -13.97 5.57
C GLY A 19 -0.97 -13.73 4.39
N ASN A 20 -1.48 -13.40 3.19
CA ASN A 20 -0.62 -13.06 2.06
C ASN A 20 0.08 -11.70 2.28
N CYS A 21 1.22 -11.73 2.97
CA CYS A 21 2.07 -10.56 3.23
C CYS A 21 2.53 -9.88 1.93
N GLY A 22 2.67 -10.66 0.85
CA GLY A 22 3.19 -10.21 -0.44
C GLY A 22 2.23 -9.37 -1.27
N GLU A 23 0.96 -9.26 -0.86
CA GLU A 23 0.02 -8.34 -1.49
C GLU A 23 0.43 -6.87 -1.28
N CYS A 24 1.10 -6.58 -0.16
CA CYS A 24 1.54 -5.23 0.19
C CYS A 24 3.04 -5.13 0.35
N HIS A 25 3.67 -6.07 1.05
CA HIS A 25 5.11 -6.09 1.20
C HIS A 25 5.72 -6.60 -0.10
N HIS A 26 6.62 -5.81 -0.65
CA HIS A 26 7.37 -6.17 -1.84
C HIS A 26 8.79 -5.65 -1.69
N SER A 27 9.70 -6.24 -2.44
CA SER A 27 11.08 -5.77 -2.53
C SER A 27 11.31 -5.06 -3.87
N ARG A 28 12.56 -4.70 -4.13
CA ARG A 28 13.03 -4.23 -5.42
C ARG A 28 14.37 -4.86 -5.79
N THR A 29 14.65 -4.92 -7.09
CA THR A 29 16.02 -5.13 -7.60
C THR A 29 16.85 -3.86 -7.44
N ALA A 30 18.14 -3.92 -7.78
CA ALA A 30 19.00 -2.73 -7.86
C ALA A 30 18.44 -1.69 -8.85
N ASP A 31 17.87 -2.15 -9.98
CA ASP A 31 17.27 -1.31 -11.03
C ASP A 31 15.85 -0.82 -10.69
N TRP A 32 15.45 -0.84 -9.42
CA TRP A 32 14.13 -0.37 -8.96
C TRP A 32 12.92 -1.13 -9.55
N LYS A 33 13.11 -2.36 -10.04
CA LYS A 33 11.99 -3.23 -10.44
C LYS A 33 11.39 -3.89 -9.21
N GLN A 34 10.06 -3.85 -9.07
CA GLN A 34 9.36 -4.51 -7.97
C GLN A 34 9.56 -6.03 -8.03
N VAL A 35 9.81 -6.64 -6.86
CA VAL A 35 9.93 -8.09 -6.69
C VAL A 35 8.92 -8.52 -5.61
N PRO A 36 8.19 -9.63 -5.80
CA PRO A 36 7.28 -10.15 -4.78
C PRO A 36 7.99 -10.42 -3.46
N TYR A 37 7.29 -10.25 -2.35
CA TYR A 37 7.77 -10.73 -1.06
C TYR A 37 7.96 -12.24 -1.08
N LYS A 38 9.02 -12.69 -0.42
CA LYS A 38 9.28 -14.09 -0.11
C LYS A 38 9.45 -14.21 1.39
N GLU A 39 9.03 -15.34 1.94
CA GLU A 39 9.14 -15.60 3.38
C GLU A 39 10.59 -15.40 3.85
N GLY A 40 10.76 -14.74 5.01
CA GLY A 40 12.07 -14.36 5.54
C GLY A 40 12.68 -13.07 4.97
N MET A 41 12.05 -12.41 3.99
CA MET A 41 12.47 -11.07 3.61
C MET A 41 12.21 -10.07 4.73
N LYS A 42 13.19 -9.21 5.01
CA LYS A 42 13.02 -8.13 5.99
C LYS A 42 11.94 -7.14 5.52
N ILE A 43 10.86 -7.07 6.27
CA ILE A 43 9.83 -6.03 6.10
C ILE A 43 10.39 -4.70 6.57
N GLN A 44 10.30 -3.68 5.72
CA GLN A 44 10.73 -2.32 6.01
C GLN A 44 9.56 -1.36 5.82
N GLU A 45 9.66 -0.17 6.44
CA GLU A 45 8.69 0.89 6.22
C GLU A 45 8.70 1.34 4.76
N CYS A 46 7.53 1.65 4.19
CA CYS A 46 7.43 2.10 2.80
C CYS A 46 8.33 3.31 2.50
N LYS A 47 8.58 4.17 3.50
CA LYS A 47 9.39 5.40 3.37
C LYS A 47 10.87 5.14 3.06
N THR A 48 11.39 3.93 3.33
CA THR A 48 12.79 3.58 3.03
C THR A 48 13.05 3.57 1.53
N CYS A 49 12.07 3.15 0.72
CA CYS A 49 12.17 3.11 -0.74
C CYS A 49 11.28 4.17 -1.43
N HIS A 50 10.03 4.37 -0.96
CA HIS A 50 9.08 5.33 -1.52
C HIS A 50 9.29 6.73 -0.96
N ASN A 51 10.41 7.32 -1.34
CA ASN A 51 10.84 8.67 -0.96
C ASN A 51 11.33 9.44 -2.18
N LYS A 52 11.85 10.65 -1.96
CA LYS A 52 12.27 11.58 -3.03
C LYS A 52 13.30 10.99 -4.00
N ASN A 53 14.10 10.01 -3.54
CA ASN A 53 15.16 9.37 -4.33
C ASN A 53 14.62 8.25 -5.25
N HIS A 54 13.36 7.88 -5.12
CA HIS A 54 12.75 6.88 -6.01
C HIS A 54 12.71 7.42 -7.45
N PRO A 55 13.21 6.68 -8.45
CA PRO A 55 13.33 7.17 -9.83
C PRO A 55 11.96 7.45 -10.46
N ASN A 56 10.97 6.62 -10.16
CA ASN A 56 9.60 6.87 -10.59
C ASN A 56 8.91 7.97 -9.76
N LYS A 57 8.71 9.15 -10.36
CA LYS A 57 7.97 10.28 -9.76
C LYS A 57 6.54 9.95 -9.33
N LYS A 58 5.93 8.89 -9.86
CA LYS A 58 4.60 8.42 -9.41
C LYS A 58 4.66 7.60 -8.12
N LEU A 59 5.84 7.23 -7.63
CA LEU A 59 6.03 6.40 -6.44
C LEU A 59 7.02 6.99 -5.42
N ASN A 60 7.56 8.18 -5.69
CA ASN A 60 8.59 8.85 -4.89
C ASN A 60 8.09 9.49 -3.58
N SER A 61 7.01 8.96 -3.01
CA SER A 61 6.54 9.30 -1.67
C SER A 61 5.61 8.22 -1.16
N VAL A 62 5.57 8.02 0.16
CA VAL A 62 4.61 7.13 0.82
C VAL A 62 3.17 7.48 0.45
N LYS A 63 2.85 8.78 0.38
CA LYS A 63 1.53 9.25 -0.07
C LYS A 63 1.17 8.67 -1.44
N LYS A 64 2.09 8.72 -2.41
CA LYS A 64 1.83 8.23 -3.76
C LYS A 64 1.74 6.70 -3.79
N ALA A 65 2.67 6.01 -3.13
CA ALA A 65 2.66 4.55 -3.03
C ALA A 65 1.35 4.03 -2.42
N MET A 66 0.88 4.61 -1.30
CA MET A 66 -0.38 4.23 -0.66
C MET A 66 -1.62 4.58 -1.49
N HIS A 67 -1.64 5.71 -2.20
CA HIS A 67 -2.76 6.01 -3.10
C HIS A 67 -2.79 5.12 -4.35
N THR A 68 -1.64 4.60 -4.77
CA THR A 68 -1.60 3.58 -5.82
C THR A 68 -2.08 2.24 -5.26
N ASN A 69 -1.47 1.77 -4.16
CA ASN A 69 -1.74 0.44 -3.64
C ASN A 69 -3.09 0.36 -2.91
N CYS A 70 -3.25 1.08 -1.79
CA CYS A 70 -4.43 0.98 -0.93
C CYS A 70 -5.71 1.39 -1.67
N LYS A 71 -5.71 2.57 -2.31
CA LYS A 71 -6.89 3.05 -3.04
C LYS A 71 -7.11 2.27 -4.34
N GLY A 72 -6.06 1.75 -4.97
CA GLY A 72 -6.15 0.89 -6.17
C GLY A 72 -6.86 -0.42 -5.84
N CYS A 73 -6.28 -1.20 -4.95
CA CYS A 73 -6.85 -2.47 -4.48
C CYS A 73 -8.30 -2.29 -3.99
N HIS A 74 -8.57 -1.27 -3.17
CA HIS A 74 -9.93 -1.06 -2.69
C HIS A 74 -10.92 -0.77 -3.83
N LYS A 75 -10.52 0.00 -4.84
CA LYS A 75 -11.36 0.29 -6.01
C LYS A 75 -11.60 -0.95 -6.85
N GLU A 76 -10.59 -1.79 -7.05
CA GLU A 76 -10.70 -3.02 -7.82
C GLU A 76 -11.63 -4.01 -7.14
N MET A 77 -11.45 -4.23 -5.83
CA MET A 77 -12.37 -5.07 -5.05
C MET A 77 -13.80 -4.52 -5.08
N LYS A 78 -13.98 -3.19 -4.97
CA LYS A 78 -15.31 -2.57 -5.08
C LYS A 78 -15.94 -2.81 -6.44
N LYS A 79 -15.18 -2.68 -7.53
CA LYS A 79 -15.66 -2.94 -8.89
C LYS A 79 -16.05 -4.40 -9.09
N ALA A 80 -15.31 -5.32 -8.45
CA ALA A 80 -15.61 -6.75 -8.47
C ALA A 80 -16.76 -7.16 -7.53
N GLY A 81 -17.48 -6.22 -6.90
CA GLY A 81 -18.57 -6.52 -5.96
C GLY A 81 -18.10 -7.15 -4.65
N LYS A 82 -16.80 -7.16 -4.37
CA LYS A 82 -16.23 -7.75 -3.15
C LYS A 82 -16.26 -6.75 -2.00
N LYS A 83 -16.39 -7.27 -0.77
CA LYS A 83 -16.23 -6.48 0.46
C LYS A 83 -14.83 -5.86 0.46
N THR A 84 -14.77 -4.55 0.69
CA THR A 84 -13.52 -3.78 0.58
C THR A 84 -13.49 -2.61 1.56
N GLY A 85 -12.31 -2.01 1.71
CA GLY A 85 -12.13 -0.79 2.47
C GLY A 85 -12.63 0.49 1.76
N PRO A 86 -12.45 1.64 2.41
CA PRO A 86 -12.88 2.93 1.87
C PRO A 86 -12.14 3.31 0.58
N THR A 87 -12.88 3.88 -0.39
CA THR A 87 -12.32 4.40 -1.65
C THR A 87 -12.35 5.93 -1.77
N LYS A 88 -13.14 6.59 -0.89
CA LYS A 88 -13.24 8.06 -0.79
C LYS A 88 -12.19 8.60 0.18
N CYS A 89 -11.71 9.83 -0.06
CA CYS A 89 -10.64 10.46 0.72
C CYS A 89 -10.96 10.51 2.22
N THR A 90 -12.17 10.95 2.59
CA THR A 90 -12.64 11.04 3.98
C THR A 90 -12.95 9.70 4.63
N GLY A 91 -13.07 8.64 3.83
CA GLY A 91 -13.23 7.28 4.36
C GLY A 91 -11.93 6.73 4.94
N CYS A 92 -10.78 7.10 4.35
CA CYS A 92 -9.45 6.74 4.86
C CYS A 92 -8.93 7.79 5.85
N HIS A 93 -9.01 9.07 5.48
CA HIS A 93 -8.56 10.20 6.28
C HIS A 93 -9.70 10.71 7.17
N LYS A 94 -10.05 9.91 8.18
CA LYS A 94 -11.07 10.29 9.17
C LYS A 94 -10.55 11.45 10.03
N LYS A 95 -11.40 12.44 10.28
CA LYS A 95 -11.10 13.55 11.20
C LYS A 95 -11.13 13.06 12.64
#